data_AF-M5CDE6-F1
#
_entry.id   AF-M5CDE6-F1
#
_cell.length_a   1.000
_cell.length_b   1.000
_cell.length_c   1.000
_cell.angle_alpha   90.00
_cell.angle_beta   90.00
_cell.angle_gamma   90.00
#
_symmetry.space_group_name_H-M   'P 1'
#
loop_
_entity.id
_entity.type
_entity.pdbx_description
1 polymer ?
#
loop_
_entity_poly.entity_id
_entity_poly.type
_entity_poly.pdbx_seq_one_letter_code
_entity_poly.pdbx_strand_id
1 'polypeptide(L)'
;MEDPVPTFSYVVKELAKRHTDLAYVHFVEPVVAEDSDQKLNQAHDTGSATYPDSNDFARDIWSPRTFLSAGGYNPKSGEEAANKYGNAAIVFGRYFIANPDLPERLRTGTQLNHYDHSTFYSPGPKGYIDYPRANQVKA
;
A
#
# COMPACT_ATOMS: atom_id res chain seq x y z
N MET A 1 -1.17 -18.51 9.60
CA MET A 1 0.11 -18.75 10.29
C MET A 1 0.01 -18.10 11.65
N GLU A 2 0.42 -18.78 12.73
CA GLU A 2 0.19 -18.35 14.12
C GLU A 2 1.16 -17.25 14.62
N ASP A 3 2.35 -17.12 14.03
CA ASP A 3 3.22 -15.95 14.15
C ASP A 3 4.08 -15.81 12.86
N PRO A 4 3.84 -14.77 12.03
CA PRO A 4 4.62 -14.55 10.83
C PRO A 4 6.01 -13.96 11.09
N VAL A 5 6.25 -13.31 12.24
CA VAL A 5 7.46 -12.52 12.46
C VAL A 5 8.74 -13.34 12.35
N PRO A 6 8.88 -14.52 12.99
CA PRO A 6 10.13 -15.29 12.91
C PRO A 6 10.43 -15.73 11.47
N THR A 7 9.40 -16.18 10.75
CA THR A 7 9.53 -16.65 9.37
C THR A 7 9.96 -15.53 8.44
N PHE A 8 9.26 -14.39 8.46
CA PHE A 8 9.59 -13.27 7.58
C PHE A 8 10.88 -12.56 8.01
N SER A 9 11.19 -12.52 9.31
CA SER A 9 12.49 -12.02 9.79
C SER A 9 13.64 -12.83 9.21
N TYR A 10 13.54 -14.15 9.18
CA TYR A 10 14.56 -15.01 8.56
C TYR A 10 14.70 -14.70 7.06
N VAL A 11 13.60 -14.63 6.33
CA VAL A 11 13.61 -14.32 4.89
C VAL A 11 14.28 -12.98 4.62
N VAL A 12 13.88 -11.90 5.30
CA VAL A 12 14.45 -10.57 5.07
C VAL A 12 15.93 -10.51 5.46
N LYS A 13 16.34 -11.18 6.55
CA LYS A 13 17.76 -11.29 6.94
C LYS A 13 18.59 -12.00 5.87
N GLU A 14 18.11 -13.12 5.36
CA GLU A 14 18.84 -13.87 4.35
C GLU A 14 18.88 -13.14 3.01
N LEU A 15 17.82 -12.43 2.62
CA LEU A 15 17.84 -11.54 1.46
C LEU A 15 18.87 -10.42 1.63
N ALA A 16 18.86 -9.73 2.78
CA ALA A 16 19.77 -8.63 3.06
C ALA A 16 21.25 -9.08 3.05
N LYS A 17 21.51 -10.30 3.55
CA LYS A 17 22.84 -10.91 3.63
C LYS A 17 23.35 -11.45 2.30
N ARG A 18 22.50 -12.16 1.54
CA ARG A 18 22.92 -12.88 0.32
C ARG A 18 22.81 -12.04 -0.93
N HIS A 19 21.94 -11.04 -0.92
CA HIS A 19 21.66 -10.17 -2.06
C HIS A 19 21.83 -8.72 -1.64
N THR A 20 23.08 -8.26 -1.64
CA THR A 20 23.44 -6.89 -1.29
C THR A 20 23.08 -5.87 -2.38
N ASP A 21 22.69 -6.37 -3.57
CA ASP A 21 22.38 -5.64 -4.79
C ASP A 21 20.87 -5.53 -5.07
N LEU A 22 20.01 -6.16 -4.28
CA LEU A 22 18.57 -5.94 -4.37
C LEU A 22 18.22 -4.50 -4.00
N ALA A 23 17.53 -3.80 -4.91
CA ALA A 23 17.18 -2.41 -4.76
C ALA A 23 16.17 -2.16 -3.62
N TYR A 24 15.17 -3.03 -3.48
CA TYR A 24 14.11 -2.90 -2.49
C TYR A 24 13.50 -4.24 -2.10
N VAL A 25 12.78 -4.23 -0.97
CA VAL A 25 11.73 -5.21 -0.67
C VAL A 25 10.38 -4.51 -0.75
N HIS A 26 9.31 -5.27 -1.00
CA HIS A 26 7.95 -4.75 -1.11
C HIS A 26 7.03 -5.57 -0.22
N PHE A 27 6.47 -4.91 0.79
CA PHE A 27 5.56 -5.51 1.75
C PHE A 27 4.17 -4.89 1.63
N VAL A 28 3.16 -5.75 1.82
CA VAL A 28 1.79 -5.31 2.06
C VAL A 28 1.60 -5.24 3.57
N GLU A 29 1.23 -4.06 4.07
CA GLU A 29 0.93 -3.84 5.49
C GLU A 29 -0.28 -4.68 5.92
N PRO A 30 -0.27 -5.18 7.17
CA PRO A 30 -1.47 -5.76 7.75
C PRO A 30 -2.57 -4.68 7.76
N VAL A 31 -3.70 -4.96 7.11
CA VAL A 31 -4.75 -3.97 6.92
C VAL A 31 -5.42 -3.67 8.25
N VAL A 32 -5.22 -2.47 8.82
CA VAL A 32 -6.11 -1.91 9.84
C VAL A 32 -7.32 -1.33 9.09
N ALA A 33 -8.47 -1.99 9.22
CA ALA A 33 -9.70 -1.63 8.53
C ALA A 33 -10.25 -0.29 9.07
N GLU A 34 -9.76 0.83 8.55
CA GLU A 34 -10.27 2.16 8.93
C GLU A 34 -11.15 2.83 7.86
N ASP A 35 -11.25 2.28 6.64
CA ASP A 35 -12.12 2.86 5.60
C ASP A 35 -13.30 1.93 5.26
N SER A 36 -14.49 2.51 5.28
CA SER A 36 -15.81 1.91 5.46
C SER A 36 -16.37 1.09 4.28
N ASP A 37 -15.56 0.62 3.35
CA ASP A 37 -16.08 -0.01 2.12
C ASP A 37 -15.93 -1.52 2.15
N GLN A 38 -16.88 -2.11 2.89
CA GLN A 38 -17.11 -3.54 3.10
C GLN A 38 -15.92 -4.31 3.64
N LYS A 39 -16.14 -4.96 4.79
CA LYS A 39 -15.49 -6.19 5.25
C LYS A 39 -14.95 -7.01 4.07
N LEU A 40 -13.75 -6.68 3.60
CA LEU A 40 -13.05 -7.42 2.57
C LEU A 40 -12.43 -8.59 3.33
N ASN A 41 -13.31 -9.55 3.58
CA ASN A 41 -13.17 -10.81 4.28
C ASN A 41 -13.11 -10.68 5.81
N GLN A 42 -14.15 -11.22 6.44
CA GLN A 42 -14.16 -11.62 7.84
C GLN A 42 -12.88 -12.39 8.17
N ALA A 43 -11.91 -11.72 8.79
CA ALA A 43 -10.81 -12.35 9.50
C ALA A 43 -10.46 -11.60 10.79
N HIS A 44 -11.41 -10.81 11.32
CA HIS A 44 -11.29 -10.18 12.65
C HIS A 44 -12.58 -10.32 13.49
N ASP A 45 -13.46 -11.28 13.15
CA ASP A 45 -14.56 -11.75 14.04
C ASP A 45 -14.13 -12.98 14.87
N THR A 46 -12.83 -13.23 14.95
CA THR A 46 -12.22 -13.97 16.06
C THR A 46 -11.36 -12.96 16.78
N GLY A 47 -11.69 -12.59 18.03
CA GLY A 47 -10.91 -11.66 18.85
C GLY A 47 -9.52 -12.21 19.22
N SER A 48 -8.68 -12.50 18.24
CA SER A 48 -7.40 -13.20 18.36
C SER A 48 -6.40 -12.79 17.27
N ALA A 49 -6.41 -11.54 16.80
CA ALA A 49 -5.25 -11.05 16.06
C ALA A 49 -4.15 -10.71 17.07
N THR A 50 -3.36 -11.71 17.45
CA THR A 50 -2.17 -11.59 18.32
C THR A 50 -0.90 -11.34 17.51
N TYR A 51 -1.02 -10.57 16.42
CA TYR A 51 0.07 -10.31 15.47
C TYR A 51 0.51 -8.87 15.61
N PRO A 52 1.79 -8.53 15.35
CA PRO A 52 2.17 -7.13 15.33
C PRO A 52 1.37 -6.41 14.25
N ASP A 53 0.80 -5.26 14.62
CA ASP A 53 0.01 -4.40 13.74
C ASP A 53 0.87 -3.67 12.69
N SER A 54 2.08 -4.16 12.40
CA SER A 54 3.09 -3.47 11.59
C SER A 54 4.17 -4.39 11.04
N ASN A 55 4.66 -4.09 9.83
CA ASN A 55 5.86 -4.68 9.24
C ASN A 55 7.18 -4.01 9.67
N ASP A 56 7.20 -3.25 10.76
CA ASP A 56 8.41 -2.54 11.25
C ASP A 56 9.60 -3.47 11.45
N PHE A 57 9.40 -4.71 11.91
CA PHE A 57 10.48 -5.70 12.04
C PHE A 57 11.24 -5.93 10.71
N ALA A 58 10.51 -6.00 9.59
CA ALA A 58 11.10 -6.23 8.28
C ALA A 58 11.80 -4.97 7.78
N ARG A 59 11.22 -3.80 8.06
CA ARG A 59 11.77 -2.49 7.71
C ARG A 59 13.11 -2.24 8.40
N ASP A 60 13.19 -2.56 9.69
CA ASP A 60 14.40 -2.42 10.51
C ASP A 60 15.53 -3.33 10.00
N ILE A 61 15.21 -4.59 9.63
CA ILE A 61 16.19 -5.52 9.08
C ILE A 61 16.71 -5.05 7.71
N TRP A 62 15.84 -4.47 6.87
CA TRP A 62 16.19 -4.06 5.50
C TRP A 62 16.90 -2.70 5.41
N SER A 63 16.73 -1.86 6.43
CA SER A 63 17.35 -0.54 6.54
C SER A 63 18.88 -0.61 6.32
N PRO A 64 19.50 0.36 5.62
CA PRO A 64 18.92 1.62 5.13
C PRO A 64 18.33 1.53 3.71
N ARG A 65 18.19 0.33 3.13
CA ARG A 65 17.73 0.16 1.75
C ARG A 65 16.24 0.50 1.61
N THR A 66 15.82 0.83 0.39
CA THR A 66 14.44 1.23 0.09
C THR A 66 13.45 0.13 0.45
N PHE A 67 12.40 0.50 1.18
CA PHE A 67 11.31 -0.38 1.58
C PHE A 67 10.00 0.12 0.96
N LEU A 68 9.44 -0.65 0.04
CA LEU A 68 8.14 -0.34 -0.55
C LEU A 68 7.03 -0.79 0.40
N SER A 69 6.23 0.16 0.86
CA SER A 69 5.12 -0.04 1.79
C SER A 69 3.81 0.09 1.03
N ALA A 70 3.04 -0.99 0.92
CA ALA A 70 1.74 -1.03 0.26
C ALA A 70 0.63 -1.44 1.24
N GLY A 71 -0.63 -1.25 0.84
CA GLY A 71 -1.78 -1.76 1.57
C GLY A 71 -2.49 -0.68 2.39
N GLY A 72 -3.78 -0.48 2.13
CA GLY A 72 -4.64 0.38 2.94
C GLY A 72 -4.39 1.90 2.86
N TYR A 73 -3.26 2.38 2.34
CA TYR A 73 -2.96 3.81 2.34
C TYR A 73 -3.98 4.67 1.59
N ASN A 74 -4.41 5.73 2.26
CA ASN A 74 -5.04 6.92 1.66
C ASN A 74 -3.99 8.06 1.62
N PRO A 75 -4.28 9.21 1.01
CA PRO A 75 -3.32 10.31 0.91
C PRO A 75 -2.69 10.71 2.25
N LYS A 76 -3.52 10.80 3.30
CA LYS A 76 -3.09 11.19 4.64
C LYS A 76 -2.21 10.13 5.29
N SER A 77 -2.67 8.87 5.36
CA SER A 77 -1.89 7.81 6.00
C SER A 77 -0.62 7.46 5.22
N GLY A 78 -0.63 7.66 3.90
CA GLY A 78 0.57 7.55 3.07
C GLY A 78 1.61 8.64 3.37
N GLU A 79 1.18 9.90 3.47
CA GLU A 79 2.06 11.01 3.86
C GLU A 79 2.64 10.80 5.27
N GLU A 80 1.81 10.41 6.25
CA GLU A 80 2.25 10.09 7.61
C GLU A 80 3.30 8.97 7.63
N ALA A 81 3.09 7.89 6.87
CA ALA A 81 4.05 6.81 6.76
C ALA A 81 5.36 7.22 6.07
N ALA A 82 5.29 8.03 5.01
CA ALA A 82 6.48 8.55 4.32
C ALA A 82 7.33 9.44 5.23
N ASN A 83 6.68 10.26 6.06
CA ASN A 83 7.36 11.12 7.03
C ASN A 83 7.92 10.34 8.23
N LYS A 84 7.25 9.25 8.63
CA LYS A 84 7.69 8.40 9.75
C LYS A 84 8.95 7.60 9.42
N TYR A 85 9.07 7.11 8.18
CA TYR A 85 10.11 6.13 7.81
C TYR A 85 11.03 6.66 6.71
N GLY A 86 12.28 6.97 7.05
CA GLY A 86 13.24 7.59 6.12
C GLY A 86 13.66 6.75 4.90
N ASN A 87 13.38 5.44 4.89
CA ASN A 87 13.64 4.54 3.76
C ASN A 87 12.36 4.08 3.04
N ALA A 88 11.19 4.62 3.39
CA ALA A 88 9.92 4.17 2.83
C ALA A 88 9.60 4.83 1.48
N ALA A 89 9.09 4.03 0.56
CA ALA A 89 8.33 4.52 -0.59
C ALA A 89 6.92 3.92 -0.53
N ILE A 90 5.91 4.79 -0.57
CA ILE A 90 4.51 4.41 -0.39
C ILE A 90 3.89 4.01 -1.71
N VAL A 91 3.22 2.86 -1.72
CA VAL A 91 2.65 2.25 -2.91
C VAL A 91 1.13 2.32 -2.84
N PHE A 92 0.53 2.97 -3.84
CA PHE A 92 -0.91 3.09 -4.00
C PHE A 92 -1.40 2.18 -5.13
N GLY A 93 -2.36 1.31 -4.85
CA GLY A 93 -3.02 0.45 -5.85
C GLY A 93 -4.34 1.04 -6.34
N ARG A 94 -5.41 0.89 -5.53
CA ARG A 94 -6.78 1.33 -5.85
C ARG A 94 -6.87 2.80 -6.28
N TYR A 95 -6.18 3.68 -5.58
CA TYR A 95 -6.14 5.10 -5.94
C TYR A 95 -5.49 5.33 -7.31
N PHE A 96 -4.45 4.56 -7.67
CA PHE A 96 -3.77 4.70 -8.95
C PHE A 96 -4.62 4.20 -10.12
N ILE A 97 -5.48 3.19 -9.91
CA ILE A 97 -6.47 2.74 -10.91
C ILE A 97 -7.34 3.92 -11.36
N ALA A 98 -7.90 4.66 -10.39
CA ALA A 98 -8.83 5.76 -10.69
C ALA A 98 -8.14 7.09 -11.01
N ASN A 99 -6.86 7.25 -10.66
CA ASN A 99 -6.14 8.52 -10.75
C ASN A 99 -4.85 8.30 -11.53
N PRO A 100 -4.87 8.37 -12.88
CA PRO A 100 -3.67 8.17 -13.70
C PRO A 100 -2.59 9.24 -13.46
N ASP A 101 -2.96 10.34 -12.83
CA ASP A 101 -2.13 11.47 -12.41
C ASP A 101 -2.00 11.58 -10.88
N LEU A 102 -2.17 10.46 -10.15
CA LEU A 102 -2.15 10.43 -8.68
C LEU A 102 -0.98 11.21 -8.05
N PRO A 103 0.30 11.06 -8.48
CA PRO A 103 1.40 11.80 -7.86
C PRO A 103 1.21 13.32 -7.90
N GLU A 104 0.70 13.83 -9.03
CA GLU A 104 0.44 15.26 -9.18
C GLU A 104 -0.70 15.70 -8.27
N ARG A 105 -1.78 14.91 -8.18
CA ARG A 105 -2.90 15.22 -7.28
C ARG A 105 -2.49 15.25 -5.82
N LEU A 106 -1.64 14.30 -5.39
CA LEU A 106 -1.08 14.29 -4.04
C LEU A 106 -0.21 15.53 -3.80
N ARG A 107 0.61 15.92 -4.78
CA ARG A 107 1.49 17.09 -4.70
C ARG A 107 0.71 18.41 -4.59
N THR A 108 -0.42 18.54 -5.28
CA THR A 108 -1.22 19.78 -5.34
C THR A 108 -2.42 19.79 -4.39
N GLY A 109 -2.70 18.68 -3.70
CA GLY A 109 -3.91 18.51 -2.91
C GLY A 109 -5.20 18.48 -3.76
N THR A 110 -5.10 18.10 -5.04
CA THR A 110 -6.25 18.00 -5.93
C THR A 110 -7.12 16.81 -5.55
N GLN A 111 -8.44 16.98 -5.63
CA GLN A 111 -9.40 15.91 -5.34
C GLN A 111 -9.13 14.65 -6.17
N LEU A 112 -9.17 13.50 -5.50
CA LEU A 112 -9.02 12.20 -6.16
C LEU A 112 -10.34 11.74 -6.76
N ASN A 113 -10.27 11.12 -7.93
CA ASN A 113 -11.36 10.33 -8.49
C ASN A 113 -11.64 9.14 -7.58
N HIS A 114 -12.92 8.81 -7.42
CA HIS A 114 -13.34 7.57 -6.76
C HIS A 114 -13.08 6.37 -7.68
N TYR A 115 -12.50 5.31 -7.11
CA TYR A 115 -12.37 4.03 -7.81
C TYR A 115 -13.70 3.28 -7.82
N ASP A 116 -13.90 2.46 -8.85
CA ASP A 116 -15.10 1.62 -9.01
C ASP A 116 -14.69 0.14 -8.97
N HIS A 117 -14.97 -0.53 -7.85
CA HIS A 117 -14.64 -1.95 -7.68
C HIS A 117 -15.31 -2.86 -8.72
N SER A 118 -16.47 -2.47 -9.26
CA SER A 118 -17.19 -3.30 -10.24
C SER A 118 -16.46 -3.41 -11.58
N THR A 119 -15.51 -2.52 -11.84
CA THR A 119 -14.77 -2.46 -13.11
C THR A 119 -13.35 -3.00 -13.04
N PHE A 120 -12.81 -3.28 -11.84
CA PHE A 120 -11.42 -3.76 -11.67
C PHE A 120 -11.06 -4.99 -12.50
N TYR A 121 -12.02 -5.90 -12.66
CA TYR A 121 -11.87 -7.12 -13.46
C TYR A 121 -12.97 -7.22 -14.50
N SER A 122 -13.15 -6.17 -15.29
CA SER A 122 -14.15 -6.13 -16.36
C SER A 122 -13.49 -6.04 -17.74
N PRO A 123 -14.09 -6.60 -18.80
CA PRO A 123 -13.58 -6.45 -20.16
C PRO A 123 -13.89 -5.05 -20.71
N GLY A 124 -13.01 -4.56 -21.58
CA GLY A 124 -13.19 -3.27 -22.26
C GLY A 124 -12.54 -2.10 -21.54
N PRO A 125 -12.74 -0.86 -22.04
CA PRO A 125 -12.01 0.31 -21.57
C PRO A 125 -12.54 0.93 -20.27
N LYS A 126 -13.78 0.58 -19.88
CA LYS A 126 -14.50 1.21 -18.77
C LYS A 126 -13.85 0.88 -17.42
N GLY A 127 -13.53 1.91 -16.65
CA GLY A 127 -12.83 1.79 -15.37
C GLY A 127 -11.36 1.35 -15.50
N TYR A 128 -10.78 1.49 -16.70
CA TYR A 128 -9.40 1.08 -16.98
C TYR A 128 -8.58 2.21 -17.62
N ILE A 129 -9.02 2.72 -18.78
CA ILE A 129 -8.32 3.80 -19.50
C ILE A 129 -9.14 5.09 -19.61
N ASP A 130 -10.34 5.13 -19.06
CA ASP A 130 -11.30 6.24 -19.19
C ASP A 130 -11.44 7.10 -17.92
N TYR A 131 -10.63 6.85 -16.89
CA TYR A 131 -10.54 7.75 -15.74
C TYR A 131 -9.92 9.10 -16.14
N PRO A 132 -10.58 10.24 -15.82
CA PRO A 132 -10.11 11.55 -16.24
C PRO A 132 -8.90 12.00 -15.40
N ARG A 133 -7.93 12.66 -16.04
CA ARG A 133 -6.92 13.47 -15.34
C ARG A 133 -7.54 14.72 -14.74
N ALA A 134 -6.90 15.32 -13.74
CA ALA A 134 -7.39 16.52 -13.06
C ALA A 134 -7.65 17.68 -14.03
N ASN A 135 -6.81 17.84 -15.05
CA ASN A 135 -6.96 18.86 -16.08
C ASN A 135 -8.04 18.55 -17.14
N GLN A 136 -8.70 17.39 -17.07
CA GLN A 136 -9.77 16.97 -17.98
C GLN A 136 -11.15 17.02 -17.31
N VAL A 137 -11.21 17.22 -15.99
CA VAL A 137 -12.48 17.43 -15.29
C VAL A 137 -12.93 18.86 -15.60
N LYS A 138 -14.02 19.01 -16.36
CA LYS A 138 -14.63 20.33 -16.59
C LYS A 138 -15.15 20.88 -15.26
N ALA A 139 -14.83 22.14 -14.98
CA ALA A 139 -15.33 22.90 -13.83
C ALA A 139 -16.87 22.96 -13.80
#